data_AF-A0A3B0PIL9-F1
#
_entry.id   AF-A0A3B0PIL9-F1
#
_cell.length_a   1.000
_cell.length_b   1.000
_cell.length_c   1.000
_cell.angle_alpha   90.00
_cell.angle_beta   90.00
_cell.angle_gamma   90.00
#
_symmetry.space_group_name_H-M   'P 1'
#
loop_
_entity.id
_entity.type
_entity.pdbx_description
1 polymer ?
#
loop_
_entity_poly.entity_id
_entity_poly.type
_entity_poly.pdbx_seq_one_letter_code
_entity_poly.pdbx_strand_id
1 'polypeptide(L)'
;MIIDRITLSEQQEIKSRISEAIEIALQYSNGLVTIEVLDGIKNTYSIYHSCEHGDFDMPKIEPRLFSFNSPNGMCLKCKGLGMLQKASW
;
A
#
# COMPACT_ATOMS: atom_id res chain seq x y z
N MET A 1 8.58 9.82 12.61
CA MET A 1 9.49 10.89 12.15
C MET A 1 8.63 12.01 11.59
N ILE A 2 8.94 13.27 11.89
CA ILE A 2 8.24 14.42 11.30
C ILE A 2 9.13 14.94 10.18
N ILE A 3 8.56 15.09 8.97
CA ILE A 3 9.31 15.59 7.80
C ILE A 3 9.24 17.12 7.70
N ASP A 4 8.03 17.68 7.72
CA ASP A 4 7.81 19.14 7.64
C ASP A 4 6.57 19.55 8.45
N ARG A 5 6.47 20.83 8.80
CA ARG A 5 5.29 21.49 9.37
C ARG A 5 4.97 22.69 8.48
N ILE A 6 3.83 22.64 7.81
CA ILE A 6 3.47 23.59 6.76
C ILE A 6 2.17 24.31 7.14
N THR A 7 2.16 25.63 6.99
CA THR A 7 0.93 26.43 7.04
C THR A 7 0.34 26.50 5.63
N LEU A 8 -0.95 26.16 5.48
CA LEU A 8 -1.59 26.15 4.16
C LEU A 8 -1.77 27.56 3.60
N SER A 9 -1.40 27.76 2.34
CA SER A 9 -1.70 28.95 1.54
C SER A 9 -1.91 28.53 0.08
N GLU A 10 -2.53 29.39 -0.74
CA GLU A 10 -2.75 29.10 -2.17
C GLU A 10 -1.51 29.30 -3.05
N GLN A 11 -0.37 29.64 -2.46
CA GLN A 11 0.87 29.88 -3.20
C GLN A 11 1.42 28.59 -3.80
N GLN A 12 1.87 28.66 -5.06
CA GLN A 12 2.42 27.51 -5.79
C GLN A 12 3.65 26.89 -5.09
N GLU A 13 4.45 27.71 -4.41
CA GLU A 13 5.62 27.26 -3.64
C GLU A 13 5.23 26.30 -2.50
N ILE A 14 4.10 26.55 -1.83
CA ILE A 14 3.61 25.66 -0.77
C ILE A 14 3.22 24.29 -1.33
N LYS A 15 2.59 24.24 -2.51
CA LYS A 15 2.28 22.96 -3.16
C LYS A 15 3.55 22.16 -3.47
N SER A 16 4.60 22.82 -3.96
CA SER A 16 5.87 22.15 -4.24
C SER A 16 6.50 21.58 -2.97
N ARG A 17 6.50 22.36 -1.87
CA ARG A 17 7.01 21.91 -0.58
C ARG A 17 6.24 20.73 0.00
N ILE A 18 4.92 20.73 -0.12
CA ILE A 18 4.07 19.60 0.30
C ILE A 18 4.45 18.35 -0.50
N SER A 19 4.58 18.45 -1.82
CA SER A 19 4.97 17.31 -2.66
C SER A 19 6.33 16.73 -2.25
N GLU A 20 7.34 17.58 -2.05
CA GLU A 20 8.68 17.17 -1.65
C GLU A 20 8.68 16.49 -0.27
N ALA A 21 7.96 17.06 0.71
CA ALA A 21 7.82 16.47 2.04
C ALA A 21 7.12 15.10 2.01
N ILE A 22 6.10 14.94 1.15
CA ILE A 22 5.40 13.66 0.96
C ILE A 22 6.33 12.64 0.31
N GLU A 23 7.07 12.99 -0.74
CA GLU A 23 8.02 12.08 -1.40
C GLU A 23 9.07 11.57 -0.43
N ILE A 24 9.66 12.47 0.36
CA ILE A 24 10.62 12.11 1.42
C ILE A 24 9.95 11.16 2.42
N ALA A 25 8.76 11.50 2.93
CA ALA A 25 8.06 10.66 3.90
C ALA A 25 7.88 9.23 3.37
N LEU A 26 7.35 9.09 2.15
CA LEU A 26 7.09 7.80 1.49
C LEU A 26 8.37 6.98 1.27
N GLN A 27 9.48 7.63 0.93
CA GLN A 27 10.76 6.98 0.71
C GLN A 27 11.30 6.33 2.00
N TYR A 28 11.13 6.98 3.14
CA TYR A 28 11.65 6.50 4.43
C TYR A 28 10.69 5.58 5.19
N SER A 29 9.41 5.51 4.78
CA SER A 29 8.34 4.81 5.51
C SER A 29 7.79 3.58 4.78
N ASN A 30 8.47 3.11 3.73
CA ASN A 30 7.98 2.03 2.87
C ASN A 30 6.60 2.34 2.26
N GLY A 31 6.42 3.57 1.77
CA GLY A 31 5.21 3.97 1.04
C GLY A 31 4.03 4.43 1.89
N LEU A 32 4.24 4.73 3.18
CA LEU A 32 3.20 5.26 4.08
C LEU A 32 3.42 6.74 4.42
N VAL A 33 2.37 7.52 4.53
CA VAL A 33 2.49 8.91 5.02
C VAL A 33 1.32 9.25 5.91
N THR A 34 1.62 9.83 7.07
CA THR A 34 0.60 10.31 7.99
C THR A 34 0.59 11.82 8.01
N ILE A 35 -0.57 12.41 7.75
CA ILE A 35 -0.80 13.85 7.77
C ILE A 35 -1.67 14.16 8.97
N GLU A 36 -1.19 15.08 9.80
CA GLU A 36 -1.85 15.49 11.04
C GLU A 36 -2.13 17.00 10.97
N VAL A 37 -3.41 17.35 11.10
CA VAL A 37 -3.85 18.75 11.24
C VAL A 37 -3.90 19.07 12.73
N LEU A 38 -3.28 20.18 13.15
CA LEU A 38 -3.06 20.52 14.58
C LEU A 38 -4.32 20.44 15.47
N ASP A 39 -5.48 20.80 14.93
CA ASP A 39 -6.77 20.78 15.64
C ASP A 39 -7.77 19.78 15.03
N GLY A 40 -7.27 18.82 14.26
CA GLY A 40 -8.09 18.05 13.35
C GLY A 40 -7.79 16.56 13.38
N ILE A 41 -8.07 15.96 12.22
CA ILE A 41 -7.98 14.53 12.04
C ILE A 41 -6.57 14.17 11.62
N LYS A 42 -6.08 13.05 12.14
CA LYS A 42 -4.86 12.39 11.70
C LYS A 42 -5.22 11.30 10.70
N ASN A 43 -4.78 11.46 9.46
CA ASN A 43 -5.05 10.51 8.38
C ASN A 43 -3.75 9.88 7.89
N THR A 44 -3.77 8.56 7.70
CA THR A 44 -2.67 7.81 7.09
C THR A 44 -3.04 7.44 5.66
N TYR A 45 -2.09 7.61 4.75
CA TYR A 45 -2.20 7.30 3.34
C TYR A 45 -1.09 6.31 2.95
N SER A 46 -1.36 5.48 1.93
CA SER A 46 -0.41 4.53 1.37
C SER A 46 -0.37 4.66 -0.15
N ILE A 47 0.82 4.58 -0.74
CA ILE A 47 0.99 4.41 -2.20
C ILE A 47 0.92 2.95 -2.64
N TYR A 48 0.93 2.03 -1.68
CA TYR A 48 0.74 0.61 -1.94
C TYR A 48 -0.69 0.21 -1.59
N HIS A 49 -1.13 -0.91 -2.15
CA HIS A 49 -2.36 -1.58 -1.74
C HIS A 49 -2.12 -2.32 -0.41
N SER A 50 -1.70 -1.59 0.62
CA SER A 50 -1.44 -2.11 1.96
C SER A 50 -2.55 -1.71 2.92
N CYS A 51 -2.90 -2.63 3.82
CA CYS A 51 -3.79 -2.33 4.94
C CYS A 51 -3.11 -1.35 5.88
N GLU A 52 -3.85 -0.39 6.43
CA GLU A 52 -3.35 0.57 7.45
C GLU A 52 -2.81 -0.13 8.71
N HIS A 53 -3.23 -1.38 8.95
CA HIS A 53 -2.78 -2.24 10.05
C HIS A 53 -1.55 -3.09 9.71
N GLY A 54 -1.07 -3.07 8.46
CA GLY A 54 0.14 -3.80 8.03
C GLY A 54 -0.04 -5.32 7.84
N ASP A 55 -1.26 -5.84 7.98
CA ASP A 55 -1.51 -7.30 7.95
C ASP A 55 -1.45 -7.93 6.55
N PHE A 56 -1.39 -7.10 5.49
CA PHE A 56 -1.37 -7.58 4.12
C PHE A 56 -0.77 -6.55 3.16
N ASP A 57 0.33 -6.93 2.51
CA ASP A 57 0.89 -6.24 1.35
C ASP A 57 0.38 -6.93 0.08
N MET A 58 -0.53 -6.29 -0.63
CA MET A 58 -0.98 -6.82 -1.91
C MET A 58 0.16 -6.67 -2.95
N PRO A 59 0.57 -7.75 -3.62
CA PRO A 59 1.53 -7.64 -4.72
C PRO A 59 0.95 -6.79 -5.85
N LYS A 60 1.84 -6.20 -6.66
CA LYS A 60 1.43 -5.41 -7.83
C LYS A 60 0.44 -6.19 -8.70
N ILE A 61 -0.72 -5.58 -8.97
CA ILE A 61 -1.79 -6.22 -9.75
C ILE A 61 -1.30 -6.47 -11.18
N GLU A 62 -1.13 -7.75 -11.53
CA GLU A 62 -0.68 -8.20 -12.84
C GLU A 62 -1.59 -9.35 -13.31
N PRO A 63 -1.85 -9.50 -14.63
CA PRO A 63 -2.76 -10.54 -15.15
C PRO A 63 -2.44 -11.96 -14.67
N ARG A 64 -1.15 -12.27 -14.46
CA ARG A 64 -0.69 -13.58 -13.98
C ARG A 64 -1.15 -13.93 -12.56
N LEU A 65 -1.47 -12.94 -11.72
CA LEU A 65 -2.05 -13.17 -10.39
C LEU A 65 -3.43 -13.82 -10.48
N PHE A 66 -4.14 -13.64 -11.60
CA PHE A 66 -5.46 -14.21 -11.85
C PHE A 66 -5.40 -15.52 -12.65
N SER A 67 -4.20 -15.97 -13.02
CA SER A 67 -4.00 -17.20 -13.78
C SER A 67 -3.73 -18.36 -12.83
N PHE A 68 -4.68 -19.30 -12.74
CA PHE A 68 -4.49 -20.55 -12.02
C PHE A 68 -3.40 -21.45 -12.63
N ASN A 69 -2.99 -21.16 -13.88
CA ASN A 69 -1.88 -21.83 -14.55
C ASN A 69 -0.51 -21.18 -14.24
N SER A 70 -0.47 -20.05 -13.54
CA SER A 70 0.77 -19.39 -13.13
C SER A 70 1.09 -19.68 -11.66
N PRO A 71 2.37 -19.92 -11.30
CA PRO A 71 2.79 -20.04 -9.89
C PRO A 71 2.34 -18.86 -9.03
N ASN A 72 2.28 -17.66 -9.60
CA ASN A 72 1.91 -16.44 -8.90
C ASN A 72 0.41 -16.32 -8.61
N GLY A 73 -0.45 -16.98 -9.40
CA GLY A 73 -1.91 -16.94 -9.25
C GLY A 73 -2.54 -18.26 -8.77
N MET A 74 -1.77 -19.34 -8.74
CA MET A 74 -2.28 -20.65 -8.33
C MET A 74 -2.36 -20.79 -6.81
N CYS A 75 -3.43 -21.42 -6.35
CA CYS A 75 -3.50 -21.85 -4.95
C CYS A 75 -2.40 -22.88 -4.66
N LEU A 76 -1.54 -22.62 -3.67
CA LEU A 76 -0.44 -23.51 -3.29
C LEU A 76 -0.91 -24.91 -2.84
N LYS A 77 -2.15 -25.02 -2.34
CA LYS A 77 -2.70 -26.26 -1.81
C LYS A 77 -3.16 -27.22 -2.91
N CYS A 78 -3.90 -26.72 -3.90
CA CYS A 78 -4.43 -27.53 -5.01
C CYS A 78 -3.67 -27.35 -6.33
N LYS A 79 -2.62 -26.51 -6.35
CA LYS A 79 -1.81 -26.19 -7.53
C LYS A 79 -2.64 -25.73 -8.74
N GLY A 80 -3.67 -24.91 -8.47
CA GLY A 80 -4.54 -24.37 -9.52
C GLY A 80 -5.62 -25.32 -10.04
N LEU A 81 -5.72 -26.55 -9.52
CA LEU A 81 -6.71 -27.56 -9.98
C LEU A 81 -8.12 -27.36 -9.40
N GLY A 82 -8.25 -26.57 -8.32
CA GLY A 82 -9.54 -26.31 -7.65
C GLY A 82 -10.08 -27.47 -6.80
N MET A 83 -9.43 -28.65 -6.81
CA MET A 83 -9.84 -29.82 -6.03
C MET A 83 -8.65 -30.46 -5.30
N LEU A 84 -8.94 -31.09 -4.15
CA LEU A 84 -7.98 -31.91 -3.41
C LEU A 84 -8.47 -33.34 -3.43
N GLN A 85 -7.70 -34.25 -4.05
CA GLN A 85 -7.98 -35.67 -3.95
C GLN A 85 -7.54 -36.16 -2.57
N LYS A 86 -8.50 -36.67 -1.80
CA LYS A 86 -8.24 -37.38 -0.54
C LYS A 86 -8.70 -38.81 -0.73
N ALA A 87 -7.90 -39.77 -0.28
CA ALA A 87 -8.34 -41.15 -0.21
C ALA A 87 -9.50 -41.23 0.79
N SER A 88 -10.67 -41.65 0.31
CA SER A 88 -11.78 -42.06 1.16
C SER A 88 -11.60 -43.55 1.43
N TRP A 89 -11.29 -43.88 2.69
CA TRP A 89 -11.36 -45.24 3.22
C TRP A 89 -12.81 -45.57 3.53
#